data_AF-A0A2E7Z677-F1
#
_entry.id   AF-A0A2E7Z677-F1
#
_cell.length_a   1.000
_cell.length_b   1.000
_cell.length_c   1.000
_cell.angle_alpha   90.00
_cell.angle_beta   90.00
_cell.angle_gamma   90.00
#
_symmetry.space_group_name_H-M   'P 1'
#
loop_
_entity.id
_entity.type
_entity.pdbx_description
1 polymer ?
#
loop_
_entity_poly.entity_id
_entity_poly.type
_entity_poly.pdbx_seq_one_letter_code
_entity_poly.pdbx_strand_id
1 'polypeptide(L)'
;MFSRFGLMALVLMITATVACTSDVEPTPYDREDFTPIAGPPQFPIIFEGKYIVDGEPGPAGQTIYAEFIHGGSPRSRTFDGEYVQVVLGPVSEADLKHGVISFYLGTRDGDHVKAKETWEWNPVGSPTNQILDLNFERLP
;
A
#
# COMPACT_ATOMS: atom_id res chain seq x y z
N MET A 1 -44.54 -0.53 31.81
CA MET A 1 -43.81 -1.52 30.98
C MET A 1 -43.29 -0.79 29.75
N PHE A 2 -42.31 0.09 29.94
CA PHE A 2 -41.80 0.96 28.87
C PHE A 2 -40.78 0.18 28.03
N SER A 3 -41.20 -0.09 26.80
CA SER A 3 -40.42 -0.41 25.59
C SER A 3 -38.99 -0.93 25.80
N ARG A 4 -38.87 -2.25 25.99
CA ARG A 4 -37.62 -2.99 25.71
C ARG A 4 -37.16 -2.84 24.24
N PHE A 5 -38.07 -2.42 23.35
CA PHE A 5 -37.79 -2.15 21.95
C PHE A 5 -37.02 -0.84 21.71
N GLY A 6 -37.19 0.18 22.56
CA GLY A 6 -36.48 1.45 22.41
C GLY A 6 -34.98 1.35 22.69
N LEU A 7 -34.60 0.50 23.66
CA LEU A 7 -33.20 0.31 24.04
C LEU A 7 -32.42 -0.47 22.97
N MET A 8 -33.06 -1.44 22.31
CA MET A 8 -32.44 -2.27 21.28
C MET A 8 -32.13 -1.49 20.00
N ALA A 9 -33.00 -0.54 19.61
CA ALA A 9 -32.76 0.33 18.46
C ALA A 9 -31.60 1.31 18.68
N LEU A 10 -31.39 1.76 19.93
CA LEU A 10 -30.29 2.65 20.29
C LEU A 10 -28.93 1.91 20.27
N VAL A 11 -28.89 0.66 20.73
CA VAL A 11 -27.66 -0.16 20.74
C VAL A 11 -27.24 -0.55 19.31
N LEU A 12 -28.19 -0.81 18.41
CA LEU A 12 -27.90 -1.15 17.01
C LEU A 12 -27.34 0.04 16.20
N MET A 13 -27.71 1.28 16.56
CA MET A 13 -27.11 2.49 15.95
C MET A 13 -25.69 2.74 16.44
N ILE A 14 -25.35 2.37 17.68
CA ILE A 14 -24.01 2.63 18.24
C ILE A 14 -22.96 1.69 17.61
N THR A 15 -23.32 0.44 17.27
CA THR A 15 -22.38 -0.53 16.66
C THR A 15 -22.06 -0.27 15.19
N ALA A 16 -22.82 0.58 14.49
CA ALA A 16 -22.57 0.90 13.07
C ALA A 16 -21.50 2.00 12.87
N THR A 17 -21.01 2.62 13.95
CA THR A 17 -20.02 3.71 13.91
C THR A 17 -18.60 3.26 14.23
N VAL A 18 -18.33 1.96 14.31
CA VAL A 18 -16.96 1.44 14.11
C VAL A 18 -16.67 1.56 12.61
N ALA A 19 -16.60 2.81 12.17
CA ALA A 19 -16.06 3.22 10.90
C ALA A 19 -14.65 2.63 10.82
N CYS A 20 -14.38 1.91 9.74
CA CYS A 20 -13.01 1.69 9.30
C CYS A 20 -12.33 3.06 9.19
N THR A 21 -11.60 3.48 10.21
CA THR A 21 -10.59 4.53 10.08
C THR A 21 -9.41 3.86 9.38
N SER A 22 -9.54 3.68 8.07
CA SER A 22 -8.40 3.31 7.27
C SER A 22 -7.48 4.54 7.25
N ASP A 23 -6.42 4.54 8.07
CA ASP A 23 -5.32 5.51 8.02
C ASP A 23 -4.50 5.31 6.73
N VAL A 24 -5.21 5.26 5.59
CA VAL A 24 -4.65 5.29 4.26
C VAL A 24 -4.34 6.75 4.01
N GLU A 25 -3.13 7.13 4.39
CA GLU A 25 -2.58 8.41 3.97
C GLU A 25 -2.50 8.40 2.45
N PRO A 26 -3.19 9.35 1.78
CA PRO A 26 -3.21 9.39 0.33
C PRO A 26 -1.80 9.63 -0.19
N THR A 27 -1.47 8.93 -1.26
CA THR A 27 -0.34 9.27 -2.12
C THR A 27 -0.51 10.75 -2.53
N PRO A 28 0.45 11.64 -2.30
CA PRO A 28 0.29 13.03 -2.69
C PRO A 28 0.31 13.15 -4.22
N TYR A 29 -0.88 13.31 -4.82
CA TYR A 29 -1.08 13.44 -6.27
C TYR A 29 -0.96 14.89 -6.77
N ASP A 30 -0.86 15.87 -5.87
CA ASP A 30 -0.82 17.29 -6.21
C ASP A 30 0.61 17.70 -6.61
N ARG A 31 0.98 17.35 -7.85
CA ARG A 31 2.26 17.73 -8.47
C ARG A 31 2.01 18.44 -9.79
N GLU A 32 2.81 19.45 -10.11
CA GLU A 32 2.66 20.29 -11.30
C GLU A 32 2.78 19.49 -12.63
N ASP A 33 3.42 18.32 -12.59
CA ASP A 33 3.63 17.41 -13.73
C ASP A 33 2.62 16.25 -13.80
N PHE A 34 1.55 16.28 -12.99
CA PHE A 34 0.53 15.24 -12.98
C PHE A 34 -0.41 15.36 -14.19
N THR A 35 -0.29 14.42 -15.14
CA THR A 35 -1.26 14.23 -16.23
C THR A 35 -2.00 12.90 -16.02
N PRO A 36 -3.33 12.91 -15.73
CA PRO A 36 -4.07 11.69 -15.40
C PRO A 36 -4.24 10.77 -16.62
N ILE A 37 -4.27 9.47 -16.38
CA ILE A 37 -4.64 8.50 -17.42
C ILE A 37 -6.16 8.46 -17.65
N ALA A 38 -6.57 8.26 -18.90
CA ALA A 38 -7.98 8.05 -19.24
C ALA A 38 -8.39 6.58 -19.11
N GLY A 39 -9.68 6.35 -18.86
CA GLY A 39 -10.26 5.00 -18.80
C GLY A 39 -10.42 4.47 -17.37
N PRO A 40 -10.85 3.20 -17.22
CA PRO A 40 -10.97 2.58 -15.90
C PRO A 40 -9.59 2.36 -15.26
N PRO A 41 -9.50 2.32 -13.92
CA PRO A 41 -8.28 1.93 -13.22
C PRO A 41 -7.75 0.57 -13.70
N GLN A 42 -6.41 0.44 -13.74
CA GLN A 42 -5.78 -0.84 -14.04
C GLN A 42 -5.94 -1.82 -12.87
N PHE A 43 -5.82 -3.11 -13.16
CA PHE A 43 -5.86 -4.13 -12.13
C PHE A 43 -4.60 -4.07 -11.23
N PRO A 44 -4.74 -4.33 -9.93
CA PRO A 44 -3.63 -4.28 -9.00
C PRO A 44 -2.71 -5.50 -9.12
N ILE A 45 -1.47 -5.33 -8.67
CA ILE A 45 -0.51 -6.42 -8.45
C ILE A 45 -0.26 -6.55 -6.95
N ILE A 46 -0.27 -7.78 -6.44
CA ILE A 46 0.02 -8.11 -5.04
C ILE A 46 1.44 -8.67 -5.01
N PHE A 47 2.35 -7.95 -4.37
CA PHE A 47 3.70 -8.42 -4.14
C PHE A 47 3.78 -9.10 -2.78
N GLU A 48 4.43 -10.25 -2.74
CA GLU A 48 4.70 -10.97 -1.50
C GLU A 48 6.09 -11.62 -1.57
N GLY A 49 6.69 -11.87 -0.41
CA GLY A 49 7.99 -12.49 -0.35
C GLY A 49 8.68 -12.27 0.97
N LYS A 50 9.95 -12.65 1.01
CA LYS A 50 10.82 -12.35 2.15
C LYS A 50 11.22 -10.89 2.11
N TYR A 51 11.46 -10.31 3.27
CA TYR A 51 12.23 -9.08 3.35
C TYR A 51 13.33 -9.17 4.40
N ILE A 52 14.48 -8.66 4.01
CA ILE A 52 15.74 -8.78 4.73
C ILE A 52 16.21 -7.36 5.05
N VAL A 53 16.69 -7.16 6.27
CA VAL A 53 17.29 -5.91 6.73
C VAL A 53 18.68 -6.21 7.24
N ASP A 54 19.69 -5.58 6.62
CA ASP A 54 21.12 -5.78 6.95
C ASP A 54 21.54 -7.27 6.97
N GLY A 55 21.02 -8.06 6.03
CA GLY A 55 21.33 -9.48 5.88
C GLY A 55 20.51 -10.43 6.75
N GLU A 56 19.70 -9.93 7.68
CA GLU A 56 18.85 -10.74 8.56
C GLU A 56 17.36 -10.62 8.22
N PRO A 57 16.51 -11.61 8.55
CA PRO A 57 15.06 -11.47 8.40
C PRO A 57 14.54 -10.21 9.10
N GLY A 58 13.73 -9.42 8.40
CA GLY A 58 13.23 -8.16 8.95
C GLY A 58 12.18 -8.37 10.07
N PRO A 59 12.07 -7.43 11.03
CA PRO A 59 11.19 -7.56 12.19
C PRO A 59 9.71 -7.27 11.87
N ALA A 60 8.78 -8.07 12.35
CA ALA A 60 7.34 -7.82 12.14
C ALA A 60 6.87 -6.41 12.55
N GLY A 61 5.80 -5.92 11.91
CA GLY A 61 5.11 -4.67 12.28
C GLY A 61 5.71 -3.39 11.69
N GLN A 62 6.77 -3.48 10.89
CA GLN A 62 7.29 -2.31 10.17
C GLN A 62 6.27 -1.81 9.15
N THR A 63 6.26 -0.50 8.92
CA THR A 63 5.49 0.09 7.83
C THR A 63 6.22 -0.20 6.52
N ILE A 64 5.50 -0.72 5.52
CA ILE A 64 6.01 -0.89 4.16
C ILE A 64 5.05 -0.24 3.17
N TYR A 65 5.59 0.30 2.08
CA TYR A 65 4.82 0.81 0.95
C TYR A 65 5.60 0.73 -0.34
N ALA A 66 4.89 0.93 -1.45
CA ALA A 66 5.44 1.01 -2.79
C ALA A 66 4.98 2.28 -3.50
N GLU A 67 5.79 2.76 -4.42
CA GLU A 67 5.53 3.97 -5.21
C GLU A 67 5.87 3.78 -6.68
N PHE A 68 5.10 4.46 -7.52
CA PHE A 68 5.50 4.85 -8.87
C PHE A 68 6.07 6.28 -8.83
N ILE A 69 5.96 7.03 -9.93
CA ILE A 69 6.28 8.45 -9.96
C ILE A 69 5.18 9.23 -9.23
N HIS A 70 3.91 8.98 -9.55
CA HIS A 70 2.74 9.61 -8.94
C HIS A 70 1.81 8.62 -8.23
N GLY A 71 1.70 7.40 -8.75
CA GLY A 71 0.93 6.33 -8.11
C GLY A 71 1.65 5.68 -6.94
N GLY A 72 0.99 4.69 -6.33
CA GLY A 72 1.67 3.81 -5.39
C GLY A 72 0.76 2.77 -4.77
N SER A 73 1.13 2.37 -3.56
CA SER A 73 0.34 1.52 -2.71
C SER A 73 -0.17 2.25 -1.47
N PRO A 74 -1.27 1.77 -0.88
CA PRO A 74 -1.51 1.94 0.54
C PRO A 74 -0.33 1.40 1.36
N ARG A 75 -0.12 1.95 2.56
CA ARG A 75 0.84 1.40 3.52
C ARG A 75 0.31 0.08 4.09
N SER A 76 1.19 -0.89 4.32
CA SER A 76 0.87 -2.13 5.04
C SER A 76 1.86 -2.40 6.17
N ARG A 77 1.67 -3.52 6.88
CA ARG A 77 2.55 -3.98 7.97
C ARG A 77 3.27 -5.25 7.55
N THR A 78 4.56 -5.32 7.86
CA THR A 78 5.37 -6.52 7.63
C THR A 78 5.05 -7.62 8.64
N PHE A 79 5.40 -8.84 8.28
CA PHE A 79 5.38 -10.05 9.11
C PHE A 79 6.82 -10.44 9.46
N ASP A 80 7.02 -11.47 10.28
CA ASP A 80 8.37 -11.89 10.70
C ASP A 80 9.18 -12.43 9.50
N GLY A 81 10.08 -11.62 8.95
CA GLY A 81 10.85 -11.91 7.74
C GLY A 81 10.09 -11.86 6.41
N GLU A 82 8.79 -11.53 6.42
CA GLU A 82 7.90 -11.58 5.25
C GLU A 82 7.09 -10.29 5.07
N TYR A 83 6.62 -10.03 3.85
CA TYR A 83 5.74 -8.89 3.56
C TYR A 83 4.68 -9.23 2.52
N VAL A 84 3.59 -8.44 2.53
CA VAL A 84 2.59 -8.41 1.46
C VAL A 84 2.25 -6.96 1.16
N GLN A 85 2.27 -6.59 -0.12
CA GLN A 85 2.01 -5.23 -0.58
C GLN A 85 1.13 -5.22 -1.83
N VAL A 86 -0.03 -4.57 -1.74
CA VAL A 86 -0.93 -4.35 -2.88
C VAL A 86 -0.54 -3.06 -3.59
N VAL A 87 -0.27 -3.12 -4.89
CA VAL A 87 0.06 -1.96 -5.74
C VAL A 87 -1.07 -1.72 -6.73
N LEU A 88 -1.69 -0.53 -6.68
CA LEU A 88 -2.95 -0.25 -7.39
C LEU A 88 -2.79 0.08 -8.88
N GLY A 89 -1.54 0.27 -9.33
CA GLY A 89 -1.22 0.58 -10.73
C GLY A 89 -0.99 2.06 -11.01
N PRO A 90 -0.57 2.40 -12.24
CA PRO A 90 -0.37 3.76 -12.74
C PRO A 90 -1.63 4.63 -12.60
N VAL A 91 -1.43 5.91 -12.26
CA VAL A 91 -2.51 6.92 -12.23
C VAL A 91 -2.24 8.08 -13.18
N SER A 92 -1.01 8.19 -13.71
CA SER A 92 -0.58 9.26 -14.60
C SER A 92 0.11 8.74 -15.86
N GLU A 93 0.18 9.56 -16.91
CA GLU A 93 0.92 9.23 -18.14
C GLU A 93 2.42 8.99 -17.86
N ALA A 94 2.98 9.70 -16.87
CA ALA A 94 4.35 9.49 -16.41
C ALA A 94 4.55 8.08 -15.85
N ASP A 95 3.61 7.61 -15.01
CA ASP A 95 3.63 6.24 -14.48
C ASP A 95 3.52 5.18 -15.60
N LEU A 96 2.78 5.45 -16.68
CA LEU A 96 2.71 4.51 -17.81
C LEU A 96 4.02 4.44 -18.61
N LYS A 97 4.66 5.60 -18.81
CA LYS A 97 5.84 5.71 -19.67
C LYS A 97 7.13 5.29 -18.97
N HIS A 98 7.18 5.47 -17.64
CA HIS A 98 8.39 5.32 -16.83
C HIS A 98 8.13 4.55 -15.52
N GLY A 99 7.05 3.76 -15.47
CA GLY A 99 6.58 3.09 -14.27
C GLY A 99 7.53 2.04 -13.72
N VAL A 100 8.44 2.47 -12.86
CA VAL A 100 9.24 1.59 -12.01
C VAL A 100 8.67 1.66 -10.60
N ILE A 101 8.24 0.52 -10.09
CA ILE A 101 7.77 0.36 -8.73
C ILE A 101 8.99 0.27 -7.82
N SER A 102 9.07 1.18 -6.86
CA SER A 102 10.05 1.16 -5.78
C SER A 102 9.37 0.81 -4.46
N PHE A 103 10.02 0.01 -3.62
CA PHE A 103 9.50 -0.41 -2.33
C PHE A 103 10.30 0.24 -1.21
N TYR A 104 9.63 0.56 -0.10
CA TYR A 104 10.20 1.30 1.01
C TYR A 104 9.73 0.76 2.36
N LEU A 105 10.63 0.66 3.33
CA LEU A 105 10.29 0.57 4.75
C LEU A 105 10.21 1.99 5.34
N GLY A 106 9.24 2.24 6.21
CA GLY A 106 9.07 3.53 6.90
C GLY A 106 7.86 4.33 6.42
N THR A 107 7.94 5.65 6.49
CA THR A 107 6.85 6.56 6.08
C THR A 107 7.36 7.59 5.09
N ARG A 108 6.52 8.00 4.13
CA ARG A 108 6.85 8.97 3.09
C ARG A 108 7.39 10.30 3.63
N ASP A 109 6.75 10.81 4.69
CA ASP A 109 7.12 12.09 5.32
C ASP A 109 8.13 11.95 6.45
N GLY A 110 8.62 10.73 6.72
CA GLY A 110 9.54 10.42 7.81
C GLY A 110 10.79 9.70 7.31
N ASP A 111 11.50 9.06 8.23
CA ASP A 111 12.59 8.17 7.84
C ASP A 111 12.03 6.99 7.04
N HIS A 112 12.72 6.69 5.95
CA HIS A 112 12.38 5.60 5.06
C HIS A 112 13.63 5.09 4.35
N VAL A 113 13.59 3.79 4.03
CA VAL A 113 14.69 3.09 3.39
C VAL A 113 14.14 2.38 2.17
N LYS A 114 14.76 2.63 1.02
CA LYS A 114 14.40 1.98 -0.24
C LYS A 114 14.96 0.56 -0.30
N ALA A 115 14.17 -0.37 -0.81
CA ALA A 115 14.65 -1.71 -1.17
C ALA A 115 15.66 -1.64 -2.32
N LYS A 116 16.58 -2.60 -2.39
CA LYS A 116 17.48 -2.74 -3.54
C LYS A 116 16.73 -3.10 -4.82
N GLU A 117 15.63 -3.83 -4.66
CA GLU A 117 14.81 -4.33 -5.74
C GLU A 117 13.77 -3.29 -6.20
N THR A 118 13.50 -3.34 -7.49
CA THR A 118 12.46 -2.56 -8.16
C THR A 118 11.72 -3.44 -9.14
N TRP A 119 10.54 -3.02 -9.57
CA TRP A 119 9.74 -3.77 -10.54
C TRP A 119 9.27 -2.89 -11.69
N GLU A 120 9.48 -3.32 -12.92
CA GLU A 120 8.94 -2.62 -14.10
C GLU A 120 7.45 -2.95 -14.27
N TRP A 121 6.63 -1.91 -14.34
CA TRP A 121 5.19 -2.08 -14.49
C TRP A 121 4.83 -2.72 -15.83
N ASN A 122 4.00 -3.76 -15.76
CA ASN A 122 3.37 -4.38 -16.91
C ASN A 122 1.87 -4.55 -16.62
N PRO A 123 0.97 -4.06 -17.47
CA PRO A 123 -0.47 -4.21 -17.26
C PRO A 123 -0.88 -5.68 -17.17
N VAL A 124 -1.75 -5.97 -16.20
CA VAL A 124 -2.33 -7.31 -15.98
C VAL A 124 -3.83 -7.30 -16.28
N GLY A 125 -4.36 -8.43 -16.75
CA GLY A 125 -5.79 -8.57 -17.09
C GLY A 125 -6.72 -8.89 -15.92
N SER A 126 -6.16 -9.13 -14.74
CA SER A 126 -6.86 -9.40 -13.48
C SER A 126 -5.91 -9.17 -12.30
N PRO A 127 -6.39 -9.05 -11.06
CA PRO A 127 -5.52 -9.06 -9.89
C PRO A 127 -4.59 -10.28 -9.92
N THR A 128 -3.32 -10.08 -9.56
CA THR A 128 -2.29 -11.12 -9.68
C THR A 128 -1.25 -10.98 -8.59
N ASN A 129 -0.75 -12.13 -8.12
CA ASN A 129 0.35 -12.20 -7.16
C ASN A 129 1.69 -12.25 -7.89
N GLN A 130 2.71 -11.60 -7.33
CA GLN A 130 4.10 -11.65 -7.75
C GLN A 130 4.98 -11.93 -6.53
N ILE A 131 5.92 -12.85 -6.69
CA ILE A 131 6.91 -13.15 -5.66
C ILE A 131 8.13 -12.26 -5.91
N LEU A 132 8.48 -11.46 -4.91
CA LEU A 132 9.66 -10.59 -4.95
C LEU A 132 10.27 -10.50 -3.56
N ASP A 133 11.49 -10.98 -3.38
CA ASP A 133 12.21 -10.80 -2.12
C ASP A 133 12.85 -9.40 -2.07
N LEU A 134 12.73 -8.71 -0.93
CA LEU A 134 13.20 -7.33 -0.76
C LEU A 134 14.39 -7.25 0.20
N ASN A 135 15.41 -6.49 -0.15
CA ASN A 135 16.58 -6.24 0.67
C ASN A 135 16.71 -4.77 1.02
N PHE A 136 16.79 -4.48 2.32
CA PHE A 136 16.99 -3.15 2.88
C PHE A 136 18.33 -3.07 3.61
N GLU A 137 18.99 -1.91 3.54
CA GLU A 137 20.29 -1.71 4.20
C GLU A 137 20.19 -1.47 5.71
N ARG A 138 19.05 -0.95 6.18
CA ARG A 138 18.79 -0.64 7.59
C ARG A 138 17.28 -0.53 7.86
N LEU A 139 16.92 -0.43 9.14
CA LEU A 139 15.58 0.03 9.52
C LEU A 139 15.47 1.57 9.41
N PRO A 140 14.27 2.08 9.08
CA PRO A 140 13.93 3.49 9.21
C PRO A 140 13.82 3.93 10.68
#